data_AF-A0AAD9I6M4-F1
#
_entry.id   AF-A0AAD9I6M4-F1
#
_cell.length_a   1.000
_cell.length_b   1.000
_cell.length_c   1.000
_cell.angle_alpha   90.00
_cell.angle_beta   90.00
_cell.angle_gamma   90.00
#
_symmetry.space_group_name_H-M   'P 1'
#
loop_
_entity.id
_entity.type
_entity.pdbx_description
1 polymer ?
#
loop_
_entity_poly.entity_id
_entity_poly.type
_entity_poly.pdbx_seq_one_letter_code
_entity_poly.pdbx_strand_id
1 'polypeptide(L)'
;MGAFPEYSRGSFHLAAESYGGKYGPAFAAYLEEQNAANIPDTVPIKLESLLLINPYMNPAMQFESYYRFLVSPGNTYDYKPLTDSIATHLYSAIYGPGNCLEQLRKCDAPGGDAACAQASVSCSWSIDAVYDTVTTRDEYDLRELKPDPFPYTFFYDYLNRPDVQVAIGATTNWTAFSDAVYSAFQLTGEEARTGDYKTQLKSLLDAGVTVAVVVGDADYLCNWFSVQAIVDDMKLPGWSAAGFVDVATSDGVVHGQTKQAGLFSFTRVYESGHEVPFYQPLLALELVERVITGHDVATGRQGPLTADFKTVGPATSDYREGNATVQFSVTPSNSSYQTTSGRPGVPWQQGPPPIGKRWLRNTRNKRIGRGL
;
A
#
# COMPACT_ATOMS: atom_id res chain seq x y z
N MET A 1 9.58 -28.52 -2.20
CA MET A 1 10.80 -27.73 -2.49
C MET A 1 11.61 -28.23 -3.70
N GLY A 2 11.10 -29.15 -4.55
CA GLY A 2 11.91 -29.94 -5.49
C GLY A 2 12.78 -29.18 -6.50
N ALA A 3 12.41 -27.95 -6.89
CA ALA A 3 13.21 -27.14 -7.80
C ALA A 3 14.37 -26.39 -7.11
N PHE A 4 14.23 -26.08 -5.81
CA PHE A 4 15.18 -25.25 -5.04
C PHE A 4 15.35 -25.75 -3.59
N PRO A 5 15.88 -26.97 -3.39
CA PRO A 5 16.04 -27.56 -2.05
C PRO A 5 16.98 -26.78 -1.13
N GLU A 6 17.90 -25.99 -1.65
CA GLU A 6 18.84 -25.14 -0.89
C GLU A 6 18.13 -24.11 0.00
N TYR A 7 16.92 -23.68 -0.36
CA TYR A 7 16.13 -22.73 0.42
C TYR A 7 15.23 -23.40 1.48
N SER A 8 15.25 -24.74 1.58
CA SER A 8 14.37 -25.50 2.49
C SER A 8 14.71 -25.41 3.98
N ARG A 9 15.85 -24.81 4.30
CA ARG A 9 16.33 -24.67 5.68
C ARG A 9 16.33 -23.22 6.16
N GLY A 10 15.90 -22.28 5.32
CA GLY A 10 15.91 -20.86 5.61
C GLY A 10 14.61 -20.37 6.26
N SER A 11 14.73 -19.26 6.97
CA SER A 11 13.59 -18.41 7.33
C SER A 11 12.87 -17.96 6.06
N PHE A 12 11.55 -17.93 6.11
CA PHE A 12 10.70 -17.40 5.05
C PHE A 12 10.10 -16.07 5.52
N HIS A 13 10.16 -15.07 4.65
CA HIS A 13 9.60 -13.75 4.91
C HIS A 13 8.69 -13.38 3.74
N LEU A 14 7.52 -12.84 4.04
CA LEU A 14 6.57 -12.40 3.03
C LEU A 14 6.49 -10.88 3.06
N ALA A 15 6.67 -10.23 1.92
CA ALA A 15 6.39 -8.82 1.73
C ALA A 15 5.31 -8.66 0.67
N ALA A 16 4.34 -7.77 0.92
CA ALA A 16 3.25 -7.49 0.00
C ALA A 16 2.88 -6.01 0.04
N GLU A 17 2.45 -5.46 -1.09
CA GLU A 17 2.13 -4.03 -1.24
C GLU A 17 0.71 -3.85 -1.81
N SER A 18 0.04 -2.74 -1.47
CA SER A 18 -1.24 -2.38 -2.07
C SER A 18 -2.33 -3.41 -1.80
N TYR A 19 -2.92 -4.00 -2.84
CA TYR A 19 -3.80 -5.17 -2.75
C TYR A 19 -3.17 -6.38 -2.03
N GLY A 20 -1.84 -6.38 -1.92
CA GLY A 20 -1.07 -7.23 -1.02
C GLY A 20 -1.52 -7.16 0.45
N GLY A 21 -2.24 -6.12 0.87
CA GLY A 21 -2.93 -6.07 2.17
C GLY A 21 -4.00 -7.16 2.33
N LYS A 22 -4.60 -7.65 1.25
CA LYS A 22 -5.50 -8.81 1.26
C LYS A 22 -4.72 -10.12 1.07
N TYR A 23 -3.79 -10.15 0.12
CA TYR A 23 -3.02 -11.38 -0.17
C TYR A 23 -2.07 -11.78 0.96
N GLY A 24 -1.35 -10.81 1.53
CA GLY A 24 -0.31 -11.03 2.53
C GLY A 24 -0.83 -11.78 3.76
N PRO A 25 -1.83 -11.26 4.49
CA PRO A 25 -2.40 -11.95 5.65
C PRO A 25 -3.00 -13.31 5.30
N ALA A 26 -3.69 -13.42 4.15
CA ALA A 26 -4.31 -14.66 3.73
C ALA A 26 -3.28 -15.75 3.40
N PHE A 27 -2.22 -15.41 2.65
CA PHE A 27 -1.17 -16.35 2.28
C PHE A 27 -0.33 -16.74 3.51
N ALA A 28 0.02 -15.77 4.35
CA ALA A 28 0.76 -16.02 5.59
C ALA A 28 -0.01 -16.95 6.54
N ALA A 29 -1.31 -16.69 6.77
CA ALA A 29 -2.14 -17.55 7.60
C ALA A 29 -2.30 -18.95 7.02
N TYR A 30 -2.48 -19.06 5.69
CA TYR A 30 -2.56 -20.36 5.03
C TYR A 30 -1.27 -21.18 5.18
N LEU A 31 -0.09 -20.54 5.08
CA LEU A 31 1.19 -21.21 5.32
C LEU A 31 1.25 -21.81 6.73
N GLU A 32 0.86 -21.04 7.76
CA GLU A 32 0.83 -21.53 9.14
C GLU A 32 -0.19 -22.65 9.36
N GLU A 33 -1.37 -22.59 8.72
CA GLU A 33 -2.33 -23.70 8.70
C GLU A 33 -1.73 -24.98 8.09
N GLN A 34 -1.02 -24.87 6.96
CA GLN A 34 -0.39 -26.03 6.33
C GLN A 34 0.76 -26.59 7.19
N ASN A 35 1.53 -25.73 7.85
CA ASN A 35 2.56 -26.16 8.81
C ASN A 35 1.93 -26.93 9.98
N ALA A 36 0.82 -26.44 10.54
CA ALA A 36 0.11 -27.08 11.65
C ALA A 36 -0.51 -28.44 11.27
N ALA A 37 -0.86 -28.64 10.00
CA ALA A 37 -1.42 -29.89 9.51
C ALA A 37 -0.44 -31.08 9.53
N ASN A 38 0.87 -30.83 9.67
CA ASN A 38 1.92 -31.87 9.80
C ASN A 38 1.82 -32.97 8.72
N ILE A 39 1.60 -32.57 7.47
CA ILE A 39 1.37 -33.51 6.36
C ILE A 39 2.64 -34.36 6.12
N PRO A 40 2.54 -35.71 6.07
CA PRO A 40 3.68 -36.57 5.79
C PRO A 40 4.40 -36.21 4.48
N ASP A 41 5.72 -36.41 4.44
CA ASP A 41 6.57 -36.15 3.27
C ASP A 41 6.58 -34.67 2.79
N THR A 42 6.17 -33.73 3.65
CA THR A 42 6.26 -32.28 3.40
C THR A 42 7.34 -31.62 4.25
N VAL A 43 7.77 -30.42 3.84
CA VAL A 43 8.73 -29.59 4.58
C VAL A 43 7.98 -28.35 5.07
N PRO A 44 8.02 -28.04 6.38
CA PRO A 44 7.39 -26.82 6.90
C PRO A 44 8.08 -25.57 6.37
N ILE A 45 7.30 -24.55 6.04
CA ILE A 45 7.80 -23.24 5.62
C ILE A 45 7.79 -22.33 6.85
N LYS A 46 8.95 -22.11 7.45
CA LYS A 46 9.05 -21.29 8.67
C LYS A 46 8.87 -19.81 8.34
N LEU A 47 7.64 -19.31 8.42
CA LEU A 47 7.35 -17.89 8.26
C LEU A 47 7.85 -17.12 9.50
N GLU A 48 8.70 -16.13 9.31
CA GLU A 48 9.25 -15.32 10.41
C GLU A 48 8.76 -13.87 10.38
N SER A 49 8.44 -13.33 9.21
CA SER A 49 7.84 -12.01 9.12
C SER A 49 6.90 -11.80 7.95
N LEU A 50 5.95 -10.90 8.16
CA LEU A 50 5.05 -10.33 7.16
C LEU A 50 5.24 -8.81 7.11
N LEU A 51 5.68 -8.28 5.97
CA LEU A 51 5.74 -6.85 5.70
C LEU A 51 4.58 -6.44 4.78
N LEU A 52 3.83 -5.43 5.18
CA LEU A 52 2.70 -4.89 4.44
C LEU A 52 2.98 -3.42 4.12
N ILE A 53 3.18 -3.11 2.84
CA ILE A 53 3.46 -1.76 2.35
C ILE A 53 2.18 -1.16 1.77
N ASN A 54 1.79 0.01 2.26
CA ASN A 54 0.58 0.73 1.84
C ASN A 54 -0.64 -0.20 1.62
N PRO A 55 -1.03 -1.03 2.63
CA PRO A 55 -1.93 -2.15 2.41
C PRO A 55 -3.40 -1.73 2.28
N TYR A 56 -4.06 -2.24 1.24
CA TYR A 56 -5.51 -2.25 1.11
C TYR A 56 -6.10 -3.45 1.86
N MET A 57 -6.90 -3.21 2.90
CA MET A 57 -7.40 -4.25 3.81
C MET A 57 -8.88 -4.11 4.16
N ASN A 58 -9.32 -2.89 4.49
CA ASN A 58 -10.68 -2.65 4.95
C ASN A 58 -11.31 -1.54 4.10
N PRO A 59 -12.12 -1.91 3.08
CA PRO A 59 -12.71 -0.97 2.14
C PRO A 59 -13.50 0.13 2.84
N ALA A 60 -14.30 -0.20 3.86
CA ALA A 60 -15.14 0.79 4.55
C ALA A 60 -14.28 1.86 5.24
N MET A 61 -13.24 1.45 5.97
CA MET A 61 -12.34 2.39 6.65
C MET A 61 -11.47 3.19 5.66
N GLN A 62 -11.13 2.61 4.51
CA GLN A 62 -10.40 3.30 3.44
C GLN A 62 -11.24 4.34 2.71
N PHE A 63 -12.47 4.01 2.31
CA PHE A 63 -13.35 5.00 1.70
C PHE A 63 -13.73 6.13 2.67
N GLU A 64 -13.88 5.84 3.98
CA GLU A 64 -14.03 6.89 5.00
C GLU A 64 -12.79 7.80 5.09
N SER A 65 -11.59 7.25 4.96
CA SER A 65 -10.36 8.03 5.08
C SER A 65 -10.16 9.01 3.93
N TYR A 66 -10.72 8.76 2.75
CA TYR A 66 -10.63 9.68 1.61
C TYR A 66 -11.23 11.06 1.90
N TYR A 67 -12.39 11.12 2.59
CA TYR A 67 -12.92 12.40 3.06
C TYR A 67 -11.99 13.03 4.09
N ARG A 68 -11.46 12.23 5.02
CA ARG A 68 -10.58 12.72 6.08
C ARG A 68 -9.28 13.31 5.53
N PHE A 69 -8.75 12.70 4.49
CA PHE A 69 -7.51 13.06 3.84
C PHE A 69 -7.64 14.30 2.94
N LEU A 70 -8.77 14.48 2.25
CA LEU A 70 -8.98 15.63 1.36
C LEU A 70 -9.65 16.83 2.04
N VAL A 71 -10.40 16.61 3.12
CA VAL A 71 -11.28 17.62 3.70
C VAL A 71 -10.95 17.91 5.15
N SER A 72 -11.14 16.93 6.05
CA SER A 72 -10.98 17.16 7.49
C SER A 72 -10.61 15.88 8.25
N PRO A 73 -9.43 15.83 8.92
CA PRO A 73 -8.57 16.98 9.25
C PRO A 73 -7.70 17.50 8.09
N GLY A 74 -7.66 16.81 6.96
CA GLY A 74 -6.82 17.14 5.80
C GLY A 74 -5.45 16.49 5.88
N ASN A 75 -4.92 16.11 4.72
CA ASN A 75 -3.60 15.51 4.51
C ASN A 75 -2.49 16.40 5.07
N THR A 76 -1.33 15.81 5.30
CA THR A 76 -0.20 16.43 6.00
C THR A 76 0.66 17.35 5.12
N TYR A 77 0.32 17.42 3.83
CA TYR A 77 0.94 18.31 2.84
C TYR A 77 0.28 19.69 2.75
N ASP A 78 -0.65 20.00 3.66
CA ASP A 78 -1.42 21.25 3.71
C ASP A 78 -2.10 21.60 2.37
N TYR A 79 -2.42 20.57 1.58
CA TYR A 79 -3.06 20.72 0.28
C TYR A 79 -4.57 20.52 0.43
N LYS A 80 -5.35 21.56 0.13
CA LYS A 80 -6.82 21.53 0.19
C LYS A 80 -7.43 21.72 -1.21
N PRO A 81 -7.68 20.65 -1.98
CA PRO A 81 -8.14 20.76 -3.36
C PRO A 81 -9.64 21.04 -3.51
N LEU A 82 -10.45 20.72 -2.50
CA LEU A 82 -11.91 20.68 -2.66
C LEU A 82 -12.57 21.97 -2.18
N THR A 83 -13.53 22.45 -2.97
CA THR A 83 -14.49 23.46 -2.52
C THR A 83 -15.49 22.84 -1.54
N ASP A 84 -16.15 23.67 -0.72
CA ASP A 84 -17.14 23.17 0.26
C ASP A 84 -18.27 22.38 -0.40
N SER A 85 -18.67 22.75 -1.62
CA SER A 85 -19.68 22.01 -2.39
C SER A 85 -19.20 20.62 -2.81
N ILE A 86 -17.95 20.51 -3.28
CA ILE A 86 -17.38 19.22 -3.68
C ILE A 86 -17.11 18.35 -2.44
N ALA A 87 -16.62 18.93 -1.36
CA ALA A 87 -16.46 18.25 -0.08
C ALA A 87 -17.80 17.71 0.45
N THR A 88 -18.87 18.50 0.35
CA THR A 88 -20.23 18.05 0.71
C THR A 88 -20.68 16.88 -0.16
N HIS A 89 -20.43 16.95 -1.48
CA HIS A 89 -20.75 15.86 -2.40
C HIS A 89 -19.98 14.57 -2.06
N LEU A 90 -18.68 14.68 -1.81
CA LEU A 90 -17.84 13.56 -1.39
C LEU A 90 -18.34 12.94 -0.08
N TYR A 91 -18.71 13.77 0.90
CA TYR A 91 -19.30 13.30 2.16
C TYR A 91 -20.60 12.52 1.89
N SER A 92 -21.51 13.05 1.07
CA SER A 92 -22.73 12.35 0.70
C SER A 92 -22.46 11.05 -0.06
N ALA A 93 -21.48 11.00 -0.97
CA ALA A 93 -21.10 9.80 -1.70
C ALA A 93 -20.55 8.68 -0.78
N ILE A 94 -19.88 9.05 0.31
CA ILE A 94 -19.37 8.09 1.30
C ILE A 94 -20.48 7.66 2.26
N TYR A 95 -21.12 8.63 2.94
CA TYR A 95 -21.97 8.39 4.10
C TYR A 95 -23.48 8.38 3.81
N GLY A 96 -23.89 8.82 2.61
CA GLY A 96 -25.30 8.98 2.27
C GLY A 96 -26.07 7.65 2.21
N PRO A 97 -27.40 7.67 2.46
CA PRO A 97 -28.23 6.48 2.35
C PRO A 97 -28.13 5.85 0.96
N GLY A 98 -27.91 4.54 0.91
CA GLY A 98 -27.73 3.78 -0.32
C GLY A 98 -26.37 3.94 -1.01
N ASN A 99 -25.46 4.76 -0.48
CA ASN A 99 -24.15 5.01 -1.08
C ASN A 99 -23.06 4.11 -0.49
N CYS A 100 -21.78 4.46 -0.70
CA CYS A 100 -20.65 3.56 -0.59
C CYS A 100 -20.64 2.72 0.70
N LEU A 101 -20.65 3.34 1.88
CA LEU A 101 -20.53 2.59 3.14
C LEU A 101 -21.74 1.67 3.41
N GLU A 102 -22.93 2.05 2.97
CA GLU A 102 -24.09 1.17 3.09
C GLU A 102 -23.97 -0.05 2.15
N GLN A 103 -23.46 0.15 0.94
CA GLN A 103 -23.24 -0.95 0.00
C GLN A 103 -22.13 -1.88 0.47
N LEU A 104 -21.04 -1.37 1.04
CA LEU A 104 -19.98 -2.18 1.64
C LEU A 104 -20.51 -3.02 2.82
N ARG A 105 -21.37 -2.44 3.67
CA ARG A 105 -22.04 -3.21 4.74
C ARG A 105 -22.94 -4.33 4.19
N LYS A 106 -23.61 -4.10 3.05
CA LYS A 106 -24.41 -5.14 2.38
C LYS A 106 -23.54 -6.23 1.76
N CYS A 107 -22.37 -5.88 1.22
CA CYS A 107 -21.40 -6.85 0.74
C CYS A 107 -20.93 -7.79 1.87
N ASP A 108 -20.52 -7.21 2.99
CA ASP A 108 -20.02 -7.98 4.15
C ASP A 108 -21.14 -8.75 4.87
N ALA A 109 -22.39 -8.30 4.80
CA ALA A 109 -23.55 -9.03 5.33
C ALA A 109 -24.06 -10.07 4.31
N PRO A 110 -23.64 -11.34 4.44
CA PRO A 110 -23.55 -12.39 3.39
C PRO A 110 -24.18 -12.03 2.03
N GLY A 111 -23.67 -10.98 1.38
CA GLY A 111 -24.33 -10.36 0.23
C GLY A 111 -24.09 -11.10 -1.07
N GLY A 112 -23.14 -12.04 -1.08
CA GLY A 112 -22.68 -12.75 -2.27
C GLY A 112 -21.95 -11.83 -3.25
N ASP A 113 -21.50 -12.42 -4.36
CA ASP A 113 -20.69 -11.71 -5.37
C ASP A 113 -21.41 -10.49 -5.95
N ALA A 114 -22.71 -10.59 -6.20
CA ALA A 114 -23.49 -9.50 -6.80
C ALA A 114 -23.55 -8.25 -5.91
N ALA A 115 -23.80 -8.39 -4.60
CA ALA A 115 -23.84 -7.25 -3.69
C ALA A 115 -22.45 -6.61 -3.53
N CYS A 116 -21.40 -7.44 -3.50
CA CYS A 116 -20.03 -6.96 -3.43
C CYS A 116 -19.57 -6.25 -4.70
N ALA A 117 -19.88 -6.80 -5.88
CA ALA A 117 -19.57 -6.14 -7.15
C ALA A 117 -20.31 -4.80 -7.28
N GLN A 118 -21.57 -4.76 -6.86
CA GLN A 118 -22.33 -3.51 -6.79
C GLN A 118 -21.69 -2.50 -5.83
N ALA A 119 -21.18 -2.94 -4.68
CA ALA A 119 -20.51 -2.08 -3.72
C ALA A 119 -19.21 -1.48 -4.29
N SER A 120 -18.36 -2.31 -4.92
CA SER A 120 -17.14 -1.85 -5.61
C SER A 120 -17.45 -0.75 -6.63
N VAL A 121 -18.45 -0.99 -7.48
CA VAL A 121 -18.91 -0.02 -8.48
C VAL A 121 -19.43 1.25 -7.79
N SER A 122 -20.33 1.15 -6.82
CA SER A 122 -20.92 2.31 -6.16
C SER A 122 -19.87 3.21 -5.49
N CYS A 123 -18.86 2.60 -4.85
CA CYS A 123 -17.78 3.35 -4.21
C CYS A 123 -16.84 3.99 -5.23
N SER A 124 -16.30 3.21 -6.19
CA SER A 124 -15.29 3.73 -7.12
C SER A 124 -15.83 4.84 -8.02
N TRP A 125 -17.06 4.70 -8.52
CA TRP A 125 -17.66 5.68 -9.43
C TRP A 125 -17.96 7.04 -8.77
N SER A 126 -18.29 7.04 -7.49
CA SER A 126 -18.74 8.26 -6.80
C SER A 126 -17.63 8.93 -5.99
N ILE A 127 -16.56 8.21 -5.69
CA ILE A 127 -15.50 8.70 -4.80
C ILE A 127 -14.18 8.88 -5.56
N ASP A 128 -13.66 7.83 -6.19
CA ASP A 128 -12.37 7.91 -6.92
C ASP A 128 -12.46 8.90 -8.08
N ALA A 129 -13.61 8.94 -8.76
CA ALA A 129 -13.87 9.89 -9.83
C ALA A 129 -13.79 11.35 -9.36
N VAL A 130 -14.16 11.66 -8.11
CA VAL A 130 -14.04 13.02 -7.55
C VAL A 130 -12.58 13.39 -7.43
N TYR A 131 -11.73 12.48 -6.94
CA TYR A 131 -10.30 12.72 -6.86
C TYR A 131 -9.72 12.98 -8.26
N ASP A 132 -9.93 12.04 -9.18
CA ASP A 132 -9.37 12.08 -10.53
C ASP A 132 -9.73 13.35 -11.31
N THR A 133 -11.00 13.78 -11.21
CA THR A 133 -11.52 14.89 -12.02
C THR A 133 -11.27 16.26 -11.39
N VAL A 134 -11.23 16.35 -10.06
CA VAL A 134 -11.09 17.63 -9.36
C VAL A 134 -9.63 17.95 -9.06
N THR A 135 -8.86 16.97 -8.59
CA THR A 135 -7.46 17.21 -8.20
C THR A 135 -6.55 17.15 -9.41
N THR A 136 -6.84 16.28 -10.38
CA THR A 136 -5.94 15.92 -11.50
C THR A 136 -4.57 15.39 -11.05
N ARG A 137 -4.50 14.89 -9.82
CA ARG A 137 -3.28 14.38 -9.17
C ARG A 137 -3.18 12.88 -9.22
N ASP A 138 -1.97 12.36 -9.02
CA ASP A 138 -1.76 10.92 -8.90
C ASP A 138 -2.36 10.38 -7.59
N GLU A 139 -3.12 9.29 -7.68
CA GLU A 139 -3.70 8.64 -6.49
C GLU A 139 -2.64 7.89 -5.68
N TYR A 140 -1.51 7.55 -6.31
CA TYR A 140 -0.36 6.91 -5.68
C TYR A 140 0.59 7.92 -5.02
N ASP A 141 0.57 9.19 -5.44
CA ASP A 141 1.30 10.28 -4.78
C ASP A 141 0.56 11.61 -4.98
N LEU A 142 -0.09 12.10 -3.93
CA LEU A 142 -0.85 13.34 -3.99
C LEU A 142 0.03 14.55 -4.36
N ARG A 143 1.35 14.48 -4.17
CA ARG A 143 2.26 15.59 -4.47
C ARG A 143 2.38 15.80 -5.97
N GLU A 144 2.14 14.79 -6.78
CA GLU A 144 2.35 14.82 -8.23
C GLU A 144 1.05 15.06 -9.01
N LEU A 145 1.18 15.75 -10.16
CA LEU A 145 0.08 15.97 -11.11
C LEU A 145 0.15 14.92 -12.22
N LYS A 146 -1.00 14.43 -12.69
CA LYS A 146 -1.07 13.49 -13.81
C LYS A 146 -0.71 14.21 -15.15
N PRO A 147 0.09 13.59 -16.05
CA PRO A 147 0.81 12.33 -15.87
C PRO A 147 2.01 12.46 -14.93
N ASP A 148 2.08 11.53 -13.97
CA ASP A 148 3.21 11.38 -13.06
C ASP A 148 4.33 10.55 -13.72
N PRO A 149 5.59 11.03 -13.75
CA PRO A 149 6.73 10.23 -14.22
C PRO A 149 7.27 9.20 -13.22
N PHE A 150 6.77 9.19 -11.98
CA PHE A 150 7.27 8.36 -10.89
C PHE A 150 6.23 7.33 -10.40
N PRO A 151 6.69 6.15 -9.95
CA PRO A 151 7.97 5.52 -10.26
C PRO A 151 8.17 5.35 -11.78
N TYR A 152 9.42 5.18 -12.22
CA TYR A 152 9.71 5.12 -13.66
C TYR A 152 9.14 3.88 -14.34
N THR A 153 8.67 4.05 -15.58
CA THR A 153 8.03 2.98 -16.37
C THR A 153 8.89 2.43 -17.52
N PHE A 154 10.12 2.92 -17.71
CA PHE A 154 10.99 2.47 -18.82
C PHE A 154 11.36 0.98 -18.75
N PHE A 155 11.22 0.34 -17.58
CA PHE A 155 11.47 -1.08 -17.43
C PHE A 155 10.44 -1.95 -18.19
N TYR A 156 9.25 -1.41 -18.50
CA TYR A 156 8.26 -2.09 -19.32
C TYR A 156 8.82 -2.43 -20.71
N ASP A 157 9.54 -1.49 -21.31
CA ASP A 157 10.19 -1.69 -22.61
C ASP A 157 11.37 -2.64 -22.50
N TYR A 158 12.14 -2.54 -21.41
CA TYR A 158 13.26 -3.46 -21.14
C TYR A 158 12.79 -4.93 -21.05
N LEU A 159 11.73 -5.20 -20.27
CA LEU A 159 11.16 -6.54 -20.11
C LEU A 159 10.55 -7.11 -21.40
N ASN A 160 10.19 -6.24 -22.35
CA ASN A 160 9.65 -6.62 -23.65
C ASN A 160 10.69 -6.68 -24.77
N ARG A 161 11.99 -6.51 -24.47
CA ARG A 161 13.04 -6.80 -25.44
C ARG A 161 13.12 -8.31 -25.73
N PRO A 162 13.24 -8.73 -27.01
CA PRO A 162 13.32 -10.15 -27.35
C PRO A 162 14.45 -10.89 -26.65
N ASP A 163 15.62 -10.27 -26.52
CA ASP A 163 16.77 -10.89 -25.86
C ASP A 163 16.57 -11.07 -24.36
N VAL A 164 15.87 -10.12 -23.71
CA VAL A 164 15.50 -10.23 -22.29
C VAL A 164 14.45 -11.32 -22.09
N GLN A 165 13.40 -11.38 -22.91
CA GLN A 165 12.37 -12.42 -22.82
C GLN A 165 12.96 -13.83 -22.98
N VAL A 166 13.85 -14.01 -23.96
CA VAL A 166 14.58 -15.29 -24.13
C VAL A 166 15.42 -15.61 -22.90
N ALA A 167 16.15 -14.63 -22.35
CA ALA A 167 17.01 -14.83 -21.19
C ALA A 167 16.23 -15.24 -19.92
N ILE A 168 15.03 -14.71 -19.70
CA ILE A 168 14.19 -15.05 -18.53
C ILE A 168 13.19 -16.19 -18.80
N GLY A 169 13.17 -16.74 -20.01
CA GLY A 169 12.23 -17.80 -20.40
C GLY A 169 10.76 -17.35 -20.55
N ALA A 170 10.51 -16.06 -20.77
CA ALA A 170 9.16 -15.54 -20.96
C ALA A 170 8.59 -15.96 -22.32
N THR A 171 7.34 -16.40 -22.34
CA THR A 171 6.63 -16.83 -23.57
C THR A 171 5.61 -15.82 -24.07
N THR A 172 5.37 -14.75 -23.31
CA THR A 172 4.40 -13.70 -23.60
C THR A 172 5.00 -12.32 -23.33
N ASN A 173 4.45 -11.30 -23.99
CA ASN A 173 4.79 -9.92 -23.68
C ASN A 173 4.36 -9.57 -22.26
N TRP A 174 5.20 -8.79 -21.60
CA TRP A 174 4.95 -8.29 -20.27
C TRP A 174 4.01 -7.09 -20.32
N THR A 175 3.04 -7.06 -19.42
CA THR A 175 2.16 -5.91 -19.16
C THR A 175 2.13 -5.63 -17.66
N ALA A 176 1.99 -4.37 -17.27
CA ALA A 176 1.90 -3.97 -15.86
C ALA A 176 0.64 -4.52 -15.17
N PHE A 177 -0.37 -4.87 -15.96
CA PHE A 177 -1.68 -5.24 -15.50
C PHE A 177 -2.33 -6.24 -16.44
N SER A 178 -3.23 -7.06 -15.91
CA SER A 178 -4.07 -7.98 -16.67
C SER A 178 -5.54 -7.63 -16.49
N ASP A 179 -6.14 -7.03 -17.53
CA ASP A 179 -7.57 -6.67 -17.55
C ASP A 179 -8.47 -7.87 -17.29
N ALA A 180 -8.04 -9.08 -17.70
CA ALA A 180 -8.80 -10.31 -17.50
C ALA A 180 -8.85 -10.70 -16.01
N VAL A 181 -7.71 -10.62 -15.31
CA VAL A 181 -7.63 -10.91 -13.88
C VAL A 181 -8.42 -9.87 -13.10
N TYR A 182 -8.22 -8.59 -13.42
CA TYR A 182 -8.97 -7.51 -12.76
C TYR A 182 -10.47 -7.66 -12.95
N SER A 183 -10.93 -7.91 -14.18
CA SER A 183 -12.35 -8.11 -14.46
C SER A 183 -12.91 -9.29 -13.66
N ALA A 184 -12.16 -10.38 -13.52
CA ALA A 184 -12.59 -11.52 -12.72
C ALA A 184 -12.73 -11.17 -11.22
N PHE A 185 -11.81 -10.38 -10.66
CA PHE A 185 -11.90 -9.89 -9.28
C PHE A 185 -13.06 -8.90 -9.08
N GLN A 186 -13.32 -8.04 -10.06
CA GLN A 186 -14.44 -7.09 -10.02
C GLN A 186 -15.79 -7.82 -10.09
N LEU A 187 -15.90 -8.86 -10.90
CA LEU A 187 -17.14 -9.64 -11.05
C LEU A 187 -17.53 -10.39 -9.76
N THR A 188 -16.57 -10.77 -8.93
CA THR A 188 -16.83 -11.37 -7.61
C THR A 188 -16.92 -10.32 -6.49
N GLY A 189 -16.73 -9.05 -6.83
CA GLY A 189 -16.75 -7.93 -5.91
C GLY A 189 -15.63 -7.99 -4.86
N GLU A 190 -14.50 -8.62 -5.19
CA GLU A 190 -13.48 -8.91 -4.18
C GLU A 190 -13.00 -7.63 -3.50
N GLU A 191 -12.73 -6.57 -4.27
CA GLU A 191 -12.30 -5.28 -3.73
C GLU A 191 -13.17 -4.81 -2.55
N ALA A 192 -14.49 -4.89 -2.64
CA ALA A 192 -15.43 -4.48 -1.60
C ALA A 192 -15.49 -5.39 -0.36
N ARG A 193 -14.89 -6.58 -0.40
CA ARG A 193 -14.90 -7.55 0.71
C ARG A 193 -13.86 -7.17 1.75
N THR A 194 -14.26 -7.07 3.01
CA THR A 194 -13.30 -6.82 4.11
C THR A 194 -12.40 -8.05 4.38
N GLY A 195 -12.92 -9.26 4.19
CA GLY A 195 -12.18 -10.50 4.49
C GLY A 195 -11.92 -10.67 5.99
N ASP A 196 -10.96 -11.53 6.35
CA ASP A 196 -10.64 -11.90 7.75
C ASP A 196 -9.24 -11.46 8.20
N TYR A 197 -8.76 -10.34 7.66
CA TYR A 197 -7.40 -9.85 7.90
C TYR A 197 -7.07 -9.71 9.40
N LYS A 198 -8.03 -9.33 10.25
CA LYS A 198 -7.81 -9.16 11.70
C LYS A 198 -7.45 -10.47 12.38
N THR A 199 -8.20 -11.53 12.10
CA THR A 199 -7.96 -12.84 12.70
C THR A 199 -6.65 -13.41 12.19
N GLN A 200 -6.41 -13.31 10.88
CA GLN A 200 -5.17 -13.73 10.23
C GLN A 200 -3.95 -13.02 10.81
N LEU A 201 -3.97 -11.69 10.95
CA LEU A 201 -2.84 -10.96 11.51
C LEU A 201 -2.62 -11.27 13.00
N LYS A 202 -3.68 -11.50 13.78
CA LYS A 202 -3.57 -11.90 15.19
C LYS A 202 -2.98 -13.30 15.33
N SER A 203 -3.43 -14.26 14.54
CA SER A 203 -2.89 -15.62 14.60
C SER A 203 -1.41 -15.68 14.20
N LEU A 204 -0.98 -14.84 13.26
CA LEU A 204 0.44 -14.69 12.93
C LEU A 204 1.26 -14.17 14.11
N LEU A 205 0.79 -13.12 14.80
CA LEU A 205 1.45 -12.61 15.99
C LEU A 205 1.52 -13.65 17.12
N ASP A 206 0.43 -14.40 17.33
CA ASP A 206 0.38 -15.49 18.32
C ASP A 206 1.34 -16.64 17.97
N ALA A 207 1.59 -16.87 16.68
CA ALA A 207 2.57 -17.83 16.18
C ALA A 207 4.03 -17.31 16.25
N GLY A 208 4.25 -16.08 16.70
CA GLY A 208 5.58 -15.47 16.81
C GLY A 208 6.10 -14.85 15.50
N VAL A 209 5.22 -14.63 14.51
CA VAL A 209 5.56 -13.94 13.26
C VAL A 209 5.61 -12.44 13.50
N THR A 210 6.69 -11.79 13.05
CA THR A 210 6.81 -10.32 13.10
C THR A 210 5.96 -9.70 12.00
N VAL A 211 5.06 -8.78 12.35
CA VAL A 211 4.21 -8.06 11.38
C VAL A 211 4.59 -6.59 11.36
N ALA A 212 5.01 -6.10 10.20
CA ALA A 212 5.35 -4.70 10.00
C ALA A 212 4.46 -4.08 8.93
N VAL A 213 3.77 -3.00 9.30
CA VAL A 213 2.97 -2.18 8.38
C VAL A 213 3.75 -0.90 8.08
N VAL A 214 3.99 -0.61 6.82
CA VAL A 214 4.77 0.55 6.36
C VAL A 214 3.89 1.34 5.39
N VAL A 215 3.71 2.63 5.62
CA VAL A 215 2.77 3.45 4.83
C VAL A 215 3.38 4.79 4.48
N GLY A 216 3.50 5.07 3.19
CA GLY A 216 3.85 6.40 2.67
C GLY A 216 2.74 7.41 2.95
N ASP A 217 3.10 8.60 3.43
CA ASP A 217 2.11 9.60 3.84
C ASP A 217 1.56 10.49 2.71
N ALA A 218 2.16 10.43 1.52
CA ALA A 218 1.64 11.07 0.30
C ALA A 218 0.70 10.17 -0.51
N ASP A 219 0.62 8.88 -0.19
CA ASP A 219 -0.33 7.96 -0.84
C ASP A 219 -1.76 8.34 -0.46
N TYR A 220 -2.61 8.58 -1.46
CA TYR A 220 -4.03 8.85 -1.25
C TYR A 220 -4.85 7.56 -1.18
N LEU A 221 -4.57 6.60 -2.07
CA LEU A 221 -5.35 5.37 -2.25
C LEU A 221 -5.28 4.46 -1.01
N CYS A 222 -4.08 4.22 -0.47
CA CYS A 222 -3.89 3.44 0.75
C CYS A 222 -3.31 4.32 1.87
N ASN A 223 -3.89 5.51 2.01
CA ASN A 223 -3.37 6.53 2.91
C ASN A 223 -3.23 6.06 4.37
N TRP A 224 -2.23 6.65 5.03
CA TRP A 224 -1.86 6.33 6.40
C TRP A 224 -2.97 6.58 7.43
N PHE A 225 -3.95 7.45 7.13
CA PHE A 225 -5.09 7.68 8.04
C PHE A 225 -5.94 6.41 8.15
N SER A 226 -6.30 5.80 7.02
CA SER A 226 -7.04 4.54 7.02
C SER A 226 -6.24 3.41 7.62
N VAL A 227 -4.99 3.24 7.22
CA VAL A 227 -4.18 2.10 7.67
C VAL A 227 -3.94 2.19 9.18
N GLN A 228 -3.64 3.38 9.71
CA GLN A 228 -3.53 3.57 11.15
C GLN A 228 -4.85 3.26 11.87
N ALA A 229 -5.99 3.75 11.35
CA ALA A 229 -7.29 3.47 11.95
C ALA A 229 -7.61 1.97 11.94
N ILE A 230 -7.27 1.26 10.87
CA ILE A 230 -7.45 -0.19 10.74
C ILE A 230 -6.64 -0.93 11.80
N VAL A 231 -5.37 -0.54 11.98
CA VAL A 231 -4.48 -1.10 12.99
C VAL A 231 -4.98 -0.81 14.41
N ASP A 232 -5.43 0.43 14.68
CA ASP A 232 -6.01 0.81 15.96
C ASP A 232 -7.27 0.01 16.29
N ASP A 233 -8.04 -0.40 15.28
CA ASP A 233 -9.24 -1.21 15.41
C ASP A 233 -8.97 -2.71 15.62
N MET A 234 -7.73 -3.17 15.37
CA MET A 234 -7.34 -4.56 15.70
C MET A 234 -7.25 -4.79 17.21
N LYS A 235 -7.06 -3.74 18.02
CA LYS A 235 -6.92 -3.81 19.49
C LYS A 235 -5.85 -4.80 19.94
N LEU A 236 -4.67 -4.72 19.32
CA LEU A 236 -3.54 -5.59 19.65
C LEU A 236 -3.02 -5.33 21.08
N PRO A 237 -2.50 -6.37 21.78
CA PRO A 237 -1.91 -6.21 23.10
C PRO A 237 -0.80 -5.15 23.12
N GLY A 238 -0.81 -4.28 24.14
CA GLY A 238 0.18 -3.20 24.30
C GLY A 238 0.04 -2.02 23.33
N TRP A 239 -0.73 -2.16 22.23
CA TRP A 239 -0.80 -1.16 21.16
C TRP A 239 -1.29 0.22 21.63
N SER A 240 -2.30 0.26 22.50
CA SER A 240 -2.84 1.53 23.03
C SER A 240 -1.87 2.25 23.98
N ALA A 241 -0.88 1.54 24.53
CA ALA A 241 0.12 2.09 25.44
C ALA A 241 1.45 2.42 24.73
N ALA A 242 1.64 1.98 23.49
CA ALA A 242 2.77 2.36 22.66
C ALA A 242 2.57 3.75 22.05
N GLY A 243 3.68 4.43 21.75
CA GLY A 243 3.68 5.74 21.11
C GLY A 243 4.62 5.82 19.91
N PHE A 244 4.42 6.82 19.06
CA PHE A 244 5.27 7.08 17.91
C PHE A 244 6.64 7.60 18.32
N VAL A 245 7.69 7.11 17.66
CA VAL A 245 9.06 7.57 17.80
C VAL A 245 9.70 7.70 16.42
N ASP A 246 10.66 8.60 16.27
CA ASP A 246 11.39 8.77 15.01
C ASP A 246 12.15 7.50 14.66
N VAL A 247 12.13 7.12 13.39
CA VAL A 247 12.95 6.03 12.87
C VAL A 247 14.35 6.59 12.60
N ALA A 248 15.33 6.13 13.38
CA ALA A 248 16.72 6.45 13.12
C ALA A 248 17.18 5.75 11.85
N THR A 249 17.92 6.45 11.00
CA THR A 249 18.55 5.90 9.79
C THR A 249 20.03 6.26 9.74
N SER A 250 20.81 5.56 8.91
CA SER A 250 22.26 5.71 8.84
C SER A 250 22.75 7.07 8.33
N ASP A 251 21.91 7.85 7.64
CA ASP A 251 22.23 9.22 7.21
C ASP A 251 21.93 10.28 8.29
N GLY A 252 21.34 9.88 9.42
CA GLY A 252 20.98 10.76 10.52
C GLY A 252 19.73 11.62 10.26
N VAL A 253 18.98 11.36 9.19
CA VAL A 253 17.74 12.04 8.85
C VAL A 253 16.54 11.22 9.32
N VAL A 254 15.52 11.92 9.83
CA VAL A 254 14.24 11.30 10.20
C VAL A 254 13.37 11.20 8.96
N HIS A 255 13.26 9.99 8.41
CA HIS A 255 12.45 9.70 7.21
C HIS A 255 11.03 9.22 7.56
N GLY A 256 10.69 9.14 8.84
CA GLY A 256 9.37 8.67 9.28
C GLY A 256 9.30 8.42 10.78
N GLN A 257 8.11 8.04 11.24
CA GLN A 257 7.85 7.66 12.62
C GLN A 257 7.23 6.28 12.70
N THR A 258 7.65 5.51 13.69
CA THR A 258 7.14 4.17 13.95
C THR A 258 6.51 4.08 15.33
N LYS A 259 5.46 3.27 15.42
CA LYS A 259 4.85 2.84 16.67
C LYS A 259 4.88 1.32 16.69
N GLN A 260 5.43 0.75 17.76
CA GLN A 260 5.65 -0.68 17.86
C GLN A 260 5.25 -1.22 19.24
N ALA A 261 4.55 -2.35 19.25
CA ALA A 261 4.19 -3.12 20.43
C ALA A 261 4.46 -4.60 20.16
N GLY A 262 5.41 -5.18 20.90
CA GLY A 262 5.92 -6.52 20.68
C GLY A 262 6.38 -6.72 19.22
N LEU A 263 5.82 -7.75 18.59
CA LEU A 263 6.11 -8.16 17.22
C LEU A 263 5.32 -7.39 16.15
N PHE A 264 4.46 -6.44 16.54
CA PHE A 264 3.68 -5.63 15.60
C PHE A 264 4.18 -4.19 15.54
N SER A 265 4.38 -3.67 14.33
CA SER A 265 4.75 -2.27 14.09
C SER A 265 3.91 -1.60 13.00
N PHE A 266 3.71 -0.29 13.14
CA PHE A 266 3.20 0.60 12.10
C PHE A 266 4.20 1.74 11.92
N THR A 267 4.62 1.97 10.67
CA THR A 267 5.55 3.04 10.31
C THR A 267 4.91 3.96 9.28
N ARG A 268 4.76 5.22 9.64
CA ARG A 268 4.43 6.30 8.71
C ARG A 268 5.74 6.80 8.11
N VAL A 269 5.84 6.76 6.79
CA VAL A 269 7.01 7.18 6.03
C VAL A 269 6.75 8.54 5.43
N TYR A 270 7.61 9.50 5.75
CA TYR A 270 7.51 10.87 5.27
C TYR A 270 7.92 10.99 3.81
N GLU A 271 7.30 11.93 3.09
CA GLU A 271 7.68 12.28 1.72
C GLU A 271 7.66 11.08 0.77
N SER A 272 6.69 10.18 0.96
CA SER A 272 6.56 8.93 0.22
C SER A 272 5.15 8.69 -0.28
N GLY A 273 5.03 8.39 -1.58
CA GLY A 273 3.81 7.84 -2.18
C GLY A 273 3.63 6.34 -1.90
N HIS A 274 2.95 5.68 -2.83
CA HIS A 274 2.51 4.28 -2.72
C HIS A 274 3.68 3.29 -2.67
N GLU A 275 4.62 3.40 -3.60
CA GLU A 275 5.80 2.53 -3.69
C GLU A 275 6.92 3.01 -2.77
N VAL A 276 6.76 2.83 -1.46
CA VAL A 276 7.71 3.32 -0.43
C VAL A 276 9.19 3.08 -0.77
N PRO A 277 9.62 1.89 -1.27
CA PRO A 277 11.03 1.66 -1.61
C PRO A 277 11.56 2.58 -2.72
N PHE A 278 10.72 3.11 -3.61
CA PHE A 278 11.13 4.08 -4.61
C PHE A 278 11.40 5.45 -4.00
N TYR A 279 10.49 5.93 -3.14
CA TYR A 279 10.55 7.27 -2.58
C TYR A 279 11.58 7.39 -1.45
N GLN A 280 11.66 6.39 -0.57
CA GLN A 280 12.51 6.37 0.63
C GLN A 280 13.35 5.07 0.69
N PRO A 281 14.26 4.83 -0.28
CA PRO A 281 14.97 3.56 -0.40
C PRO A 281 15.87 3.23 0.78
N LEU A 282 16.52 4.24 1.40
CA LEU A 282 17.38 4.02 2.56
C LEU A 282 16.58 3.52 3.75
N LEU A 283 15.50 4.24 4.10
CA LEU A 283 14.59 3.84 5.16
C LEU A 283 14.00 2.45 4.88
N ALA A 284 13.51 2.22 3.65
CA ALA A 284 12.90 0.94 3.28
C ALA A 284 13.86 -0.24 3.46
N LEU A 285 15.13 -0.10 3.05
CA LEU A 285 16.15 -1.13 3.24
C LEU A 285 16.38 -1.41 4.72
N GLU A 286 16.62 -0.36 5.52
CA GLU A 286 16.89 -0.53 6.94
C GLU A 286 15.68 -1.10 7.71
N LEU A 287 14.45 -0.75 7.32
CA LEU A 287 13.23 -1.35 7.86
C LEU A 287 13.17 -2.86 7.56
N VAL A 288 13.41 -3.26 6.30
CA VAL A 288 13.42 -4.67 5.90
C VAL A 288 14.47 -5.44 6.71
N GLU A 289 15.70 -4.93 6.80
CA GLU A 289 16.78 -5.57 7.55
C GLU A 289 16.41 -5.76 9.03
N ARG A 290 15.82 -4.76 9.67
CA ARG A 290 15.37 -4.84 11.08
C ARG A 290 14.26 -5.86 11.25
N VAL A 291 13.26 -5.85 10.38
CA VAL A 291 12.10 -6.75 10.47
C VAL A 291 12.51 -8.20 10.26
N ILE A 292 13.31 -8.51 9.24
CA ILE A 292 13.72 -9.90 8.94
C ILE A 292 14.69 -10.46 9.99
N THR A 293 15.38 -9.59 10.74
CA THR A 293 16.28 -9.99 11.83
C THR A 293 15.64 -9.89 13.22
N GLY A 294 14.36 -9.50 13.32
CA GLY A 294 13.63 -9.42 14.58
C GLY A 294 14.10 -8.30 15.53
N HIS A 295 14.61 -7.20 14.99
CA HIS A 295 15.02 -6.02 15.76
C HIS A 295 13.91 -4.95 15.85
N ASP A 296 14.03 -4.03 16.80
CA ASP A 296 13.15 -2.87 16.90
C ASP A 296 13.23 -2.00 15.65
N VAL A 297 12.06 -1.58 15.18
CA VAL A 297 11.93 -0.82 13.93
C VAL A 297 12.53 0.58 14.08
N ALA A 298 12.44 1.17 15.27
CA ALA A 298 12.87 2.54 15.52
C ALA A 298 14.38 2.74 15.36
N THR A 299 15.19 1.81 15.89
CA THR A 299 16.65 1.99 15.99
C THR A 299 17.46 0.83 15.44
N GLY A 300 16.88 -0.36 15.32
CA GLY A 300 17.58 -1.58 14.94
C GLY A 300 18.60 -2.08 15.97
N ARG A 301 18.49 -1.68 17.25
CA ARG A 301 19.49 -1.97 18.30
C ARG A 301 19.01 -2.98 19.34
N GLN A 302 17.71 -3.22 19.44
CA GLN A 302 17.10 -4.14 20.38
C GLN A 302 16.52 -5.32 19.61
N GLY A 303 16.97 -6.54 19.91
CA GLY A 303 16.50 -7.75 19.26
C GLY A 303 17.16 -8.99 19.87
N PRO A 304 16.51 -10.17 19.84
CA PRO A 304 15.12 -10.40 19.41
C PRO A 304 14.12 -9.75 20.38
N LEU A 305 13.01 -9.25 19.84
CA LEU A 305 11.99 -8.57 20.63
C LEU A 305 11.15 -9.54 21.47
N THR A 306 10.75 -9.08 22.66
CA THR A 306 9.79 -9.77 23.52
C THR A 306 8.39 -9.18 23.37
N ALA A 307 7.37 -9.91 23.82
CA ALA A 307 5.98 -9.42 23.81
C ALA A 307 5.78 -8.12 24.62
N ASP A 308 6.66 -7.82 25.58
CA ASP A 308 6.57 -6.63 26.45
C ASP A 308 7.22 -5.38 25.83
N PHE A 309 7.93 -5.52 24.70
CA PHE A 309 8.55 -4.38 24.02
C PHE A 309 7.49 -3.37 23.58
N LYS A 310 7.76 -2.08 23.77
CA LYS A 310 6.92 -1.00 23.26
C LYS A 310 7.72 0.27 23.07
N THR A 311 7.41 1.00 21.99
CA THR A 311 7.91 2.36 21.80
C THR A 311 7.18 3.32 22.74
N VAL A 312 7.88 4.34 23.24
CA VAL A 312 7.34 5.33 24.18
C VAL A 312 7.40 6.72 23.53
N GLY A 313 6.24 7.31 23.28
CA GLY A 313 6.10 8.59 22.58
C GLY A 313 4.64 9.04 22.49
N PRO A 314 4.31 10.05 21.67
CA PRO A 314 2.93 10.50 21.45
C PRO A 314 2.04 9.41 20.84
N ALA A 315 0.73 9.50 21.09
CA ALA A 315 -0.25 8.55 20.53
C ALA A 315 -0.46 8.72 19.02
N THR A 316 -0.11 9.89 18.47
CA THR A 316 -0.29 10.27 17.07
C THR A 316 1.04 10.73 16.46
N SER A 317 1.16 10.57 15.15
CA SER A 317 2.25 11.15 14.36
C SER A 317 1.79 12.49 13.78
N ASP A 318 2.03 13.57 14.54
CA ASP A 318 1.47 14.91 14.24
C ASP A 318 2.32 15.73 13.26
N TYR A 319 3.44 15.19 12.77
CA TYR A 319 4.28 15.87 11.79
C TYR A 319 3.50 16.15 10.50
N ARG A 320 3.66 17.38 9.99
CA ARG A 320 3.07 17.84 8.73
C ARG A 320 4.20 18.30 7.82
N GLU A 321 4.29 17.70 6.64
CA GLU A 321 5.30 17.98 5.63
C GLU A 321 5.14 19.40 5.07
N GLY A 322 3.89 19.88 5.04
CA GLY A 322 3.52 21.10 4.34
C GLY A 322 3.58 20.92 2.83
N ASN A 323 3.33 22.00 2.09
CA ASN A 323 3.16 21.92 0.64
C ASN A 323 4.47 22.01 -0.16
N ALA A 324 5.62 21.90 0.50
CA ALA A 324 6.89 22.25 -0.10
C ALA A 324 7.32 21.26 -1.22
N THR A 325 6.94 19.99 -1.10
CA THR A 325 7.20 18.93 -2.10
C THR A 325 6.05 18.74 -3.08
N VAL A 326 4.94 19.45 -2.91
CA VAL A 326 3.78 19.38 -3.80
C VAL A 326 4.08 20.09 -5.12
N GLN A 327 3.94 19.37 -6.23
CA GLN A 327 4.11 19.89 -7.58
C GLN A 327 2.84 20.59 -8.07
N PHE A 328 2.96 21.84 -8.51
CA PHE A 328 1.84 22.64 -9.04
C PHE A 328 1.84 22.73 -10.58
N SER A 329 2.76 22.02 -11.22
CA SER A 329 2.82 21.81 -12.67
C SER A 329 3.16 20.36 -12.94
N VAL A 330 2.67 19.80 -14.05
CA VAL A 330 3.02 18.44 -14.48
C VAL A 330 4.53 18.28 -14.54
N THR A 331 5.05 17.32 -13.80
CA THR A 331 6.47 17.01 -13.75
C THR A 331 6.93 16.47 -15.12
N PRO A 332 8.04 16.97 -15.69
CA PRO A 332 8.54 16.47 -16.97
C PRO A 332 8.75 14.96 -16.94
N SER A 333 8.37 14.27 -18.02
CA SER A 333 8.53 12.82 -18.15
C SER A 333 9.97 12.33 -18.04
N ASN A 334 10.93 13.25 -18.16
CA ASN A 334 12.35 12.98 -18.06
C ASN A 334 13.03 13.47 -16.77
N SER A 335 12.26 13.81 -15.75
CA SER A 335 12.79 14.22 -14.44
C SER A 335 13.35 13.03 -13.68
N SER A 336 14.53 13.17 -13.06
CA SER A 336 14.96 12.22 -12.03
C SER A 336 14.15 12.43 -10.74
N TYR A 337 14.17 11.50 -9.78
CA TYR A 337 13.64 11.68 -8.43
C TYR A 337 14.80 11.89 -7.44
N GLN A 338 14.71 12.91 -6.58
CA GLN A 338 15.68 13.17 -5.52
C GLN A 338 15.13 12.67 -4.18
N THR A 339 15.60 11.51 -3.74
CA THR A 339 15.17 10.88 -2.48
C THR A 339 15.54 11.70 -1.24
N THR A 340 16.59 12.53 -1.31
CA THR A 340 17.01 13.40 -0.20
C THR A 340 16.12 14.61 0.01
N SER A 341 15.44 15.09 -1.04
CA SER A 341 14.58 16.28 -0.99
C SER A 341 13.10 15.95 -1.16
N GLY A 342 12.77 14.70 -1.53
CA GLY A 342 11.40 14.27 -1.82
C GLY A 342 10.81 14.92 -3.08
N ARG A 343 11.65 15.30 -4.06
CA ARG A 343 11.22 16.13 -5.19
C ARG A 343 11.73 15.64 -6.54
N PRO A 344 11.07 16.05 -7.65
CA PRO A 344 11.67 15.97 -8.96
C PRO A 344 13.03 16.66 -9.02
N GLY A 345 14.00 15.97 -9.61
CA GLY A 345 15.37 16.40 -9.80
C GLY A 345 15.67 16.85 -11.22
N VAL A 346 16.95 16.81 -11.57
CA VAL A 346 17.42 17.31 -12.87
C VAL A 346 16.94 16.36 -13.97
N PRO A 347 16.40 16.87 -15.09
CA PRO A 347 16.03 16.01 -16.18
C PRO A 347 17.22 15.23 -16.73
N TRP A 348 17.04 13.96 -17.08
CA TRP A 348 18.11 13.20 -17.73
C TRP A 348 18.43 13.78 -19.11
N GLN A 349 19.72 13.96 -19.40
CA GLN A 349 20.20 14.30 -20.73
C GLN A 349 19.98 13.10 -21.66
N GLN A 350 19.46 13.32 -22.87
CA GLN A 350 18.81 12.29 -23.70
C GLN A 350 19.56 10.94 -23.88
N GLY A 351 18.80 9.83 -23.75
CA GLY A 351 18.99 8.48 -24.34
C GLY A 351 18.22 7.39 -23.56
N PRO A 352 17.49 6.41 -24.15
CA PRO A 352 17.51 5.89 -25.55
C PRO A 352 16.36 6.48 -26.42
N PRO A 353 16.18 6.10 -27.71
CA PRO A 353 15.32 6.84 -28.65
C PRO A 353 13.84 6.74 -28.26
N PRO A 354 12.94 7.56 -28.82
CA PRO A 354 11.50 7.35 -28.66
C PRO A 354 11.13 6.04 -29.36
N ILE A 355 11.15 4.94 -28.62
CA ILE A 355 10.68 3.63 -29.08
C ILE A 355 9.14 3.73 -29.11
N GLY A 356 8.59 3.80 -30.32
CA GLY A 356 7.18 3.56 -30.65
C GLY A 356 6.12 4.17 -29.73
N LYS A 357 5.72 5.43 -30.00
CA LYS A 357 4.50 6.07 -29.46
C LYS A 357 3.20 5.35 -29.90
N ARG A 358 2.95 4.10 -29.47
CA ARG A 358 1.73 3.38 -29.86
C ARG A 358 0.93 2.71 -28.75
N TRP A 359 1.24 2.91 -27.47
CA TRP A 359 0.48 2.21 -26.41
C TRP A 359 -0.07 3.04 -25.25
N LEU A 360 0.23 4.33 -25.14
CA LEU A 360 -0.41 5.21 -24.13
C LEU A 360 -1.75 5.80 -24.56
N ARG A 361 -2.37 5.28 -25.63
CA ARG A 361 -3.61 5.80 -26.20
C ARG A 361 -4.73 4.77 -26.26
N ASN A 362 -4.92 3.95 -25.21
CA ASN A 362 -6.14 3.13 -25.12
C ASN A 362 -6.58 2.57 -23.76
N THR A 363 -6.27 3.21 -22.63
CA THR A 363 -6.95 2.90 -21.35
C THR A 363 -7.86 4.02 -20.84
N ARG A 364 -7.81 5.22 -21.44
CA ARG A 364 -8.57 6.40 -20.99
C ARG A 364 -10.00 6.56 -21.55
N ASN A 365 -10.65 5.48 -22.00
CA ASN A 365 -12.06 5.55 -22.41
C ASN A 365 -12.89 4.31 -22.05
N LYS A 366 -12.44 3.47 -21.11
CA LYS A 366 -13.23 2.32 -20.62
C LYS A 366 -13.72 2.43 -19.17
N ARG A 367 -13.43 3.55 -18.48
CA ARG A 367 -14.18 3.95 -17.26
C ARG A 367 -15.56 4.54 -17.57
N ILE A 368 -16.00 4.57 -18.84
CA ILE A 368 -17.35 5.01 -19.23
C ILE A 368 -17.91 4.04 -20.28
N GLY A 369 -18.79 3.14 -19.85
CA GLY A 369 -19.78 2.45 -20.67
C GLY A 369 -19.35 1.12 -21.33
N ARG A 370 -19.82 -0.01 -20.78
CA ARG A 370 -20.71 -0.99 -21.46
C ARG A 370 -21.00 -2.22 -20.58
N GLY A 371 -22.30 -2.45 -20.34
CA GLY A 371 -22.91 -3.70 -19.87
C GLY A 371 -23.10 -3.75 -18.35
N LEU A 372 -24.31 -3.71 -17.77
CA LEU A 372 -25.69 -3.88 -18.26
C LEU A 372 -26.60 -2.79 -17.66
#